data_AF-A0A062WZU2-F1
#
_entry.id   AF-A0A062WZU2-F1
#
_cell.length_a   1.000
_cell.length_b   1.000
_cell.length_c   1.000
_cell.angle_alpha   90.00
_cell.angle_beta   90.00
_cell.angle_gamma   90.00
#
_symmetry.space_group_name_H-M   'P 1'
#
loop_
_entity.id
_entity.type
_entity.pdbx_description
1 polymer ?
#
loop_
_entity_poly.entity_id
_entity_poly.type
_entity_poly.pdbx_seq_one_letter_code
_entity_poly.pdbx_strand_id
1 'polypeptide(L)'
;MIHRPEMPARHGASGSGESDGPFDPDRPAPDRPAPDRPAPDRPAPDRPAPDRPAPDRPAPDRPAPIELDPARLDRLTQRLAEVRARIAGAARAAGRDPDHLTLIAVSKTYPPQDVVMMHTLGVRHFAENREQEAGPKVSLVTRLIGGERSVPAKGTGDGLSSGATGSDDPIWHFVGQLQRNKARSVLRWADWVQSVDRVSLVPVLSRLAMERGRPLSICLQVSLDLPGASDGKIGASIAGSRRGGIDPAGLSALADLVEEAPGLALRGVMAVAPRRGQPRPAFARLREVAERLKVGHPQATVISAGMSGDLEDAVAEGATHLRIGTALFGERPGVP
;
A
#
# COMPACT_ATOMS: atom_id res chain seq x y z
N MET A 1 -40.17 -44.57 -34.62
CA MET A 1 -40.74 -43.45 -35.39
C MET A 1 -39.68 -42.38 -35.53
N ILE A 2 -38.97 -42.44 -36.65
CA ILE A 2 -37.93 -41.50 -37.08
C ILE A 2 -38.42 -41.07 -38.47
N HIS A 3 -38.63 -39.78 -38.67
CA HIS A 3 -38.96 -39.26 -40.00
C HIS A 3 -38.23 -37.93 -40.23
N ARG A 4 -37.15 -38.03 -41.00
CA ARG A 4 -36.68 -36.97 -41.90
C ARG A 4 -37.57 -36.96 -43.14
N PRO A 5 -37.67 -35.81 -43.81
CA PRO A 5 -37.60 -35.83 -45.26
C PRO A 5 -36.56 -34.86 -45.83
N GLU A 6 -36.14 -35.18 -47.04
CA GLU A 6 -35.03 -34.66 -47.83
C GLU A 6 -35.44 -33.52 -48.79
N MET A 7 -34.46 -32.63 -49.10
CA MET A 7 -34.00 -32.12 -50.42
C MET A 7 -34.99 -31.36 -51.36
N PRO A 8 -34.53 -30.46 -52.28
CA PRO A 8 -33.30 -30.59 -53.07
C PRO A 8 -32.48 -29.32 -53.40
N ALA A 9 -31.24 -29.61 -53.81
CA ALA A 9 -30.33 -28.75 -54.56
C ALA A 9 -30.76 -28.59 -56.03
N ARG A 10 -30.26 -27.53 -56.70
CA ARG A 10 -29.43 -27.63 -57.93
C ARG A 10 -29.15 -26.29 -58.66
N HIS A 11 -27.95 -26.28 -59.27
CA HIS A 11 -27.39 -25.45 -60.37
C HIS A 11 -27.03 -23.97 -60.07
N GLY A 12 -25.89 -23.40 -60.47
CA GLY A 12 -24.72 -23.88 -61.23
C GLY A 12 -24.15 -22.76 -62.13
N ALA A 13 -22.81 -22.59 -62.12
CA ALA A 13 -21.95 -21.86 -63.09
C ALA A 13 -22.09 -20.31 -63.12
N SER A 14 -21.08 -19.46 -63.40
CA SER A 14 -19.66 -19.58 -63.80
C SER A 14 -19.06 -18.15 -63.91
N GLY A 15 -17.74 -18.04 -63.78
CA GLY A 15 -16.89 -16.96 -64.34
C GLY A 15 -16.55 -15.80 -63.39
N SER A 16 -15.37 -15.18 -63.37
CA SER A 16 -14.02 -15.40 -63.94
C SER A 16 -13.26 -14.07 -63.75
N GLY A 17 -11.98 -14.08 -63.35
CA GLY A 17 -11.05 -12.94 -63.41
C GLY A 17 -11.30 -11.86 -62.34
N GLU A 18 -10.33 -11.22 -61.71
CA GLU A 18 -8.90 -11.03 -61.97
C GLU A 18 -8.16 -10.93 -60.63
N SER A 19 -7.02 -11.60 -60.57
CA SER A 19 -5.93 -11.34 -59.65
C SER A 19 -4.91 -10.41 -60.32
N ASP A 20 -4.08 -9.79 -59.48
CA ASP A 20 -2.86 -9.00 -59.77
C ASP A 20 -3.09 -7.48 -59.85
N GLY A 21 -2.34 -6.63 -59.14
CA GLY A 21 -0.99 -6.82 -58.63
C GLY A 21 -0.61 -5.85 -57.49
N PRO A 22 0.71 -5.77 -57.19
CA PRO A 22 1.24 -5.27 -55.93
C PRO A 22 1.17 -3.75 -55.77
N PHE A 23 1.07 -3.30 -54.52
CA PHE A 23 1.11 -1.90 -54.10
C PHE A 23 2.51 -1.32 -54.38
N ASP A 24 2.60 -0.43 -55.37
CA ASP A 24 3.82 0.29 -55.75
C ASP A 24 3.93 1.59 -54.93
N PRO A 25 4.92 1.74 -54.03
CA PRO A 25 5.03 2.89 -53.14
C PRO A 25 5.54 4.17 -53.81
N ASP A 26 5.88 4.16 -55.11
CA ASP A 26 6.49 5.30 -55.82
C ASP A 26 5.57 6.03 -56.81
N ARG A 27 4.23 5.96 -56.64
CA ARG A 27 3.30 6.72 -57.50
C ARG A 27 3.07 8.15 -56.97
N PRO A 28 3.49 9.21 -57.68
CA PRO A 28 3.23 10.58 -57.27
C PRO A 28 1.73 10.92 -57.36
N ALA A 29 1.23 11.64 -56.36
CA ALA A 29 -0.16 12.09 -56.29
C ALA A 29 -0.47 13.13 -57.40
N PRO A 30 -1.69 13.15 -57.96
CA PRO A 30 -2.06 14.12 -58.98
C PRO A 30 -2.21 15.52 -58.37
N ASP A 31 -1.46 16.46 -58.95
CA ASP A 31 -1.44 17.88 -58.63
C ASP A 31 -2.77 18.53 -59.05
N ARG A 32 -3.57 19.00 -58.08
CA ARG A 32 -4.77 19.81 -58.34
C ARG A 32 -4.57 21.21 -57.77
N PRO A 33 -4.63 22.27 -58.58
CA PRO A 33 -4.53 23.63 -58.07
C PRO A 33 -5.78 24.02 -57.27
N ALA A 34 -5.57 24.70 -56.14
CA ALA A 34 -6.64 25.27 -55.32
C ALA A 34 -7.23 26.52 -56.01
N PRO A 35 -8.55 26.78 -55.89
CA PRO A 35 -9.14 27.99 -56.46
C PRO A 35 -8.80 29.22 -55.62
N ASP A 36 -8.23 30.24 -56.28
CA ASP A 36 -8.02 31.59 -55.73
C ASP A 36 -9.36 32.26 -55.42
N ARG A 37 -9.60 32.55 -54.15
CA ARG A 37 -10.66 33.48 -53.71
C ARG A 37 -10.00 34.63 -52.94
N PRO A 38 -10.25 35.90 -53.33
CA PRO A 38 -9.75 37.03 -52.56
C PRO A 38 -10.49 37.13 -51.21
N ALA A 39 -9.73 37.42 -50.15
CA ALA A 39 -10.25 37.66 -48.81
C ALA A 39 -11.03 38.99 -48.76
N PRO A 40 -12.14 39.10 -48.01
CA PRO A 40 -12.80 40.38 -47.81
C PRO A 40 -12.00 41.24 -46.82
N ASP A 41 -11.65 42.45 -47.26
CA ASP A 41 -11.09 43.51 -46.41
C ASP A 41 -12.13 43.93 -45.36
N ARG A 42 -11.88 43.59 -44.09
CA ARG A 42 -12.60 44.15 -42.93
C ARG A 42 -11.59 44.90 -42.07
N PRO A 43 -11.84 46.18 -41.74
CA PRO A 43 -11.01 46.89 -40.78
C PRO A 43 -11.16 46.26 -39.38
N ALA A 44 -10.03 46.14 -38.66
CA ALA A 44 -9.99 45.62 -37.30
C ALA A 44 -10.73 46.57 -36.34
N PRO A 45 -11.55 46.07 -35.40
CA PRO A 45 -12.12 46.92 -34.38
C PRO A 45 -11.02 47.33 -33.38
N ASP A 46 -10.83 48.63 -33.21
CA ASP A 46 -10.03 49.20 -32.12
C ASP A 46 -10.70 48.84 -30.78
N ARG A 47 -10.14 47.85 -30.07
CA ARG A 47 -10.50 47.53 -28.70
C ARG A 47 -9.31 47.82 -27.79
N PRO A 48 -9.46 48.65 -26.75
CA PRO A 48 -8.40 48.85 -25.77
C PRO A 48 -8.14 47.54 -25.01
N ALA A 49 -6.87 47.27 -24.70
CA ALA A 49 -6.45 46.11 -23.95
C ALA A 49 -7.13 46.10 -22.56
N PRO A 50 -7.64 44.95 -22.08
CA PRO A 50 -8.21 44.90 -20.74
C PRO A 50 -7.07 45.03 -19.72
N ASP A 51 -7.19 46.03 -18.85
CA ASP A 51 -6.33 46.23 -17.70
C ASP A 51 -6.52 45.03 -16.75
N ARG A 52 -5.63 44.03 -16.81
CA ARG A 52 -5.65 42.87 -15.92
C ARG A 52 -4.69 43.14 -14.76
N PRO A 53 -5.20 43.23 -13.51
CA PRO A 53 -4.32 43.26 -12.34
C PRO A 53 -3.46 42.00 -12.32
N ALA A 54 -2.20 42.13 -11.88
CA ALA A 54 -1.34 40.98 -11.63
C ALA A 54 -2.06 40.01 -10.68
N PRO A 55 -1.99 38.68 -10.90
CA PRO A 55 -2.61 37.74 -9.97
C PRO A 55 -1.92 37.88 -8.62
N ASP A 56 -2.69 38.28 -7.61
CA ASP A 56 -2.31 38.16 -6.20
C ASP A 56 -1.96 36.69 -5.97
N ARG A 57 -0.66 36.39 -5.90
CA ARG A 57 -0.20 35.11 -5.39
C ARG A 57 -0.29 35.22 -3.87
N PRO A 58 -1.25 34.56 -3.21
CA PRO A 58 -1.23 34.51 -1.75
C PRO A 58 0.13 33.93 -1.33
N ALA A 59 0.72 34.54 -0.30
CA ALA A 59 1.88 33.98 0.37
C ALA A 59 1.59 32.50 0.69
N PRO A 60 2.57 31.58 0.58
CA PRO A 60 2.32 30.19 0.92
C PRO A 60 1.74 30.16 2.34
N ASP A 61 0.52 29.64 2.47
CA ASP A 61 -0.15 29.40 3.75
C ASP A 61 0.80 28.59 4.62
N ARG A 62 1.56 29.28 5.47
CA ARG A 62 2.37 28.63 6.48
C ARG A 62 1.35 28.25 7.54
N PRO A 63 1.01 26.95 7.69
CA PRO A 63 0.04 26.56 8.70
C PRO A 63 0.55 27.07 10.05
N ALA A 64 -0.38 27.53 10.88
CA ALA A 64 -0.08 27.92 12.26
C ALA A 64 0.78 26.83 12.93
N PRO A 65 1.73 27.19 13.80
CA PRO A 65 2.54 26.21 14.52
C PRO A 65 1.63 25.18 15.16
N ILE A 66 1.85 23.91 14.84
CA ILE A 66 1.09 22.83 15.44
C ILE A 66 1.59 22.69 16.88
N GLU A 67 0.81 23.16 17.84
CA GLU A 67 1.13 23.01 19.25
C GLU A 67 1.04 21.54 19.66
N LEU A 68 2.15 21.02 20.18
CA LEU A 68 2.24 19.69 20.76
C LEU A 68 1.90 19.82 22.25
N ASP A 69 0.72 19.33 22.65
CA ASP A 69 0.29 19.31 24.06
C ASP A 69 1.27 18.48 24.92
N PRO A 70 1.99 19.10 25.88
CA PRO A 70 2.92 18.40 26.75
C PRO A 70 2.25 17.30 27.57
N ALA A 71 1.02 17.51 28.04
CA ALA A 71 0.29 16.50 28.81
C ALA A 71 -0.08 15.28 27.94
N ARG A 72 -0.32 15.49 26.63
CA ARG A 72 -0.50 14.39 25.68
C ARG A 72 0.82 13.65 25.44
N LEU A 73 1.93 14.37 25.28
CA LEU A 73 3.25 13.77 25.11
C LEU A 73 3.63 12.89 26.31
N ASP A 74 3.39 13.34 27.53
CA ASP A 74 3.66 12.56 28.76
C ASP A 74 2.85 11.26 28.78
N ARG A 75 1.55 11.32 28.44
CA ARG A 75 0.69 10.13 28.34
C ARG A 75 1.18 9.15 27.28
N LEU A 76 1.60 9.64 26.11
CA LEU A 76 2.15 8.79 25.04
C LEU A 76 3.48 8.16 25.46
N THR A 77 4.33 8.91 26.15
CA THR A 77 5.61 8.44 26.71
C THR A 77 5.40 7.28 27.67
N GLN A 78 4.49 7.45 28.64
CA GLN A 78 4.16 6.41 29.61
C GLN A 78 3.62 5.15 28.92
N ARG A 79 2.64 5.30 28.02
CA ARG A 79 2.03 4.17 27.29
C ARG A 79 3.04 3.44 26.41
N LEU A 80 3.94 4.18 25.74
CA LEU A 80 5.00 3.58 24.95
C LEU A 80 5.96 2.76 25.82
N ALA A 81 6.35 3.27 26.99
CA ALA A 81 7.19 2.55 27.94
C ALA A 81 6.52 1.26 28.43
N GLU A 82 5.22 1.31 28.78
CA GLU A 82 4.44 0.15 29.18
C GLU A 82 4.36 -0.90 28.06
N VAL A 83 4.08 -0.49 26.83
CA VAL A 83 4.03 -1.41 25.68
C VAL A 83 5.40 -2.02 25.40
N ARG A 84 6.49 -1.23 25.42
CA ARG A 84 7.86 -1.76 25.24
C ARG A 84 8.22 -2.76 26.34
N ALA A 85 7.85 -2.49 27.59
CA ALA A 85 8.06 -3.42 28.70
C ALA A 85 7.29 -4.73 28.52
N ARG A 86 6.03 -4.67 28.06
CA ARG A 86 5.23 -5.87 27.73
C ARG A 86 5.87 -6.69 26.61
N ILE A 87 6.31 -6.04 25.53
CA ILE A 87 7.01 -6.71 24.42
C ILE A 87 8.29 -7.38 24.92
N ALA A 88 9.10 -6.67 25.71
CA ALA A 88 10.33 -7.23 26.27
C ALA A 88 10.09 -8.41 27.21
N GLY A 89 9.04 -8.33 28.04
CA GLY A 89 8.63 -9.44 28.90
C GLY A 89 8.19 -10.66 28.10
N ALA A 90 7.35 -10.47 27.09
CA ALA A 90 6.88 -11.55 26.21
C ALA A 90 8.03 -12.19 25.42
N ALA A 91 8.97 -11.37 24.90
CA ALA A 91 10.14 -11.86 24.18
C ALA A 91 11.02 -12.74 25.09
N ARG A 92 11.35 -12.25 26.29
CA ARG A 92 12.12 -13.00 27.28
C ARG A 92 11.42 -14.31 27.69
N ALA A 93 10.11 -14.30 27.92
CA ALA A 93 9.34 -15.49 28.24
C ALA A 93 9.34 -16.53 27.09
N ALA A 94 9.46 -16.08 25.85
CA ALA A 94 9.58 -16.93 24.67
C ALA A 94 11.04 -17.32 24.33
N GLY A 95 12.03 -16.91 25.12
CA GLY A 95 13.45 -17.15 24.84
C GLY A 95 13.98 -16.36 23.63
N ARG A 96 13.39 -15.20 23.35
CA ARG A 96 13.69 -14.35 22.18
C ARG A 96 14.28 -13.02 22.61
N ASP A 97 15.10 -12.46 21.75
CA ASP A 97 15.62 -11.10 21.90
C ASP A 97 14.54 -10.07 21.50
N PRO A 98 14.14 -9.14 22.38
CA PRO A 98 13.19 -8.08 22.03
C PRO A 98 13.65 -7.14 20.92
N ASP A 99 14.95 -6.97 20.69
CA ASP A 99 15.47 -6.04 19.67
C ASP A 99 15.19 -6.54 18.24
N HIS A 100 14.85 -7.82 18.09
CA HIS A 100 14.39 -8.42 16.84
C HIS A 100 12.89 -8.22 16.57
N LEU A 101 12.16 -7.53 17.46
CA LEU A 101 10.73 -7.27 17.32
C LEU A 101 10.46 -5.83 16.87
N THR A 102 9.74 -5.70 15.77
CA THR A 102 9.31 -4.41 15.23
C THR A 102 7.96 -4.01 15.84
N LEU A 103 7.93 -2.90 16.57
CA LEU A 103 6.69 -2.24 16.99
C LEU A 103 6.15 -1.33 15.88
N ILE A 104 4.95 -1.63 15.37
CA ILE A 104 4.21 -0.80 14.43
C ILE A 104 3.08 -0.08 15.17
N ALA A 105 3.18 1.25 15.27
CA ALA A 105 2.15 2.08 15.87
C ALA A 105 0.98 2.31 14.92
N VAL A 106 -0.18 1.73 15.23
CA VAL A 106 -1.40 1.84 14.42
C VAL A 106 -2.11 3.15 14.77
N SER A 107 -1.88 4.19 13.96
CA SER A 107 -2.29 5.57 14.21
C SER A 107 -3.66 5.96 13.64
N LYS A 108 -4.40 5.00 13.07
CA LYS A 108 -5.77 5.25 12.59
C LYS A 108 -6.64 5.89 13.66
N THR A 109 -7.51 6.80 13.26
CA THR A 109 -8.38 7.65 14.10
C THR A 109 -7.67 8.63 15.04
N TYR A 110 -6.33 8.61 15.12
CA TYR A 110 -5.55 9.55 15.94
C TYR A 110 -4.98 10.69 15.09
N PRO A 111 -4.83 11.90 15.68
CA PRO A 111 -4.35 13.07 14.98
C PRO A 111 -2.86 12.94 14.57
N PRO A 112 -2.41 13.65 13.52
CA PRO A 112 -1.01 13.64 13.06
C PRO A 112 -0.01 14.08 14.14
N GLN A 113 -0.43 14.92 15.08
CA GLN A 113 0.34 15.34 16.25
C GLN A 113 0.83 14.16 17.08
N ASP A 114 -0.04 13.18 17.33
CA ASP A 114 0.33 11.98 18.08
C ASP A 114 1.40 11.16 17.34
N VAL A 115 1.35 11.14 16.00
CA VAL A 115 2.38 10.47 15.18
C VAL A 115 3.72 11.18 15.31
N VAL A 116 3.73 12.52 15.24
CA VAL A 116 4.95 13.32 15.42
C VAL A 116 5.53 13.10 16.83
N MET A 117 4.72 13.17 17.88
CA MET A 117 5.15 12.88 19.25
C MET A 117 5.72 11.46 19.40
N MET A 118 5.07 10.45 18.83
CA MET A 118 5.58 9.07 18.87
C MET A 118 6.89 8.90 18.10
N HIS A 119 7.04 9.66 17.00
CA HIS A 119 8.28 9.69 16.23
C HIS A 119 9.44 10.30 17.01
N THR A 120 9.22 11.42 17.72
CA THR A 120 10.24 12.01 18.60
C THR A 120 10.62 11.07 19.76
N LEU A 121 9.70 10.22 20.22
CA LEU A 121 9.95 9.16 21.20
C LEU A 121 10.66 7.91 20.62
N GLY A 122 11.09 7.96 19.36
CA GLY A 122 11.87 6.91 18.71
C GLY A 122 11.04 5.84 17.98
N VAL A 123 9.72 5.99 17.85
CA VAL A 123 8.92 5.08 17.01
C VAL A 123 9.16 5.42 15.54
N ARG A 124 9.45 4.41 14.73
CA ARG A 124 9.72 4.58 13.29
C ARG A 124 8.66 3.97 12.39
N HIS A 125 7.98 2.91 12.84
CA HIS A 125 6.99 2.22 12.04
C HIS A 125 5.57 2.65 12.42
N PHE A 126 4.83 3.17 11.45
CA PHE A 126 3.45 3.62 11.63
C PHE A 126 2.52 2.92 10.65
N ALA A 127 1.26 2.70 11.07
CA ALA A 127 0.29 2.00 10.24
C ALA A 127 -1.06 2.71 10.15
N GLU A 128 -1.60 2.69 8.94
CA GLU A 128 -2.92 3.22 8.61
C GLU A 128 -3.81 2.18 7.93
N ASN A 129 -5.12 2.31 8.14
CA ASN A 129 -6.11 1.37 7.62
C ASN A 129 -6.84 1.89 6.38
N ARG A 130 -6.97 3.21 6.22
CA ARG A 130 -7.81 3.82 5.18
C ARG A 130 -7.07 4.95 4.53
N GLU A 131 -7.02 4.90 3.20
CA GLU A 131 -6.33 5.90 2.40
C GLU A 131 -6.82 7.33 2.65
N GLN A 132 -8.14 7.51 2.76
CA GLN A 132 -8.78 8.81 2.89
C GLN A 132 -8.34 9.55 4.15
N GLU A 133 -8.02 8.79 5.20
CA GLU A 133 -7.48 9.31 6.45
C GLU A 133 -5.96 9.45 6.41
N ALA A 134 -5.29 8.44 5.82
CA ALA A 134 -3.83 8.36 5.79
C ALA A 134 -3.19 9.48 4.96
N GLY A 135 -3.67 9.71 3.73
CA GLY A 135 -3.01 10.63 2.78
C GLY A 135 -2.76 12.03 3.36
N PRO A 136 -3.79 12.73 3.89
CA PRO A 136 -3.61 14.03 4.54
C PRO A 136 -2.70 13.97 5.78
N LYS A 137 -2.85 12.92 6.60
CA LYS A 137 -2.07 12.72 7.83
C LYS A 137 -0.59 12.55 7.52
N VAL A 138 -0.23 11.62 6.63
CA VAL A 138 1.16 11.37 6.24
C VAL A 138 1.78 12.62 5.64
N SER A 139 1.05 13.31 4.75
CA SER A 139 1.54 14.55 4.13
C SER A 139 1.84 15.65 5.16
N LEU A 140 1.07 15.73 6.24
CA LEU A 140 1.32 16.68 7.32
C LEU A 140 2.48 16.23 8.21
N VAL A 141 2.54 14.96 8.59
CA VAL A 141 3.63 14.40 9.41
C VAL A 141 4.97 14.56 8.71
N THR A 142 5.07 14.24 7.41
CA THR A 142 6.30 14.44 6.64
C THR A 142 6.74 15.89 6.61
N ARG A 143 5.81 16.85 6.50
CA ARG A 143 6.12 18.27 6.56
C ARG A 143 6.62 18.72 7.93
N LEU A 144 6.05 18.18 9.01
CA LEU A 144 6.44 18.53 10.38
C LEU A 144 7.81 17.96 10.75
N ILE A 145 8.06 16.68 10.44
CA ILE A 145 9.33 16.02 10.74
C ILE A 145 10.46 16.57 9.83
N GLY A 146 10.16 16.84 8.55
CA GLY A 146 11.12 17.44 7.62
C GLY A 146 11.36 18.94 7.82
N GLY A 147 10.56 19.61 8.67
CA GLY A 147 10.47 21.07 8.77
C GLY A 147 11.36 21.74 9.83
N GLU A 148 12.09 20.97 10.66
CA GLU A 148 12.94 21.52 11.73
C GLU A 148 14.39 21.00 11.70
N ARG A 149 15.01 20.94 10.52
CA ARG A 149 16.47 21.08 10.43
C ARG A 149 16.81 22.53 10.09
N SER A 150 16.94 23.36 11.13
CA SER A 150 17.70 24.60 11.00
C SER A 150 19.10 24.28 10.50
N VAL A 151 19.48 24.92 9.41
CA VAL A 151 20.80 24.89 8.77
C VAL A 151 21.87 25.23 9.82
N PRO A 152 22.89 24.40 10.08
CA PRO A 152 24.11 24.94 10.65
C PRO A 152 24.80 25.76 9.56
N ALA A 153 25.04 27.03 9.89
CA ALA A 153 25.88 27.92 9.12
C ALA A 153 27.21 27.24 8.75
N LYS A 154 27.72 27.58 7.55
CA LYS A 154 29.05 27.22 7.06
C LYS A 154 30.08 27.14 8.20
N GLY A 155 30.64 25.95 8.38
CA GLY A 155 31.80 25.70 9.24
C GLY A 155 32.62 24.55 8.65
N THR A 156 33.81 24.89 8.20
CA THR A 156 34.87 24.05 7.63
C THR A 156 35.33 22.92 8.56
N GLY A 157 35.72 21.78 8.01
CA GLY A 157 36.71 20.89 8.64
C GLY A 157 36.42 19.40 8.57
N ASP A 158 37.42 18.66 8.08
CA ASP A 158 37.51 17.21 7.86
C ASP A 158 37.14 16.32 9.05
N GLY A 159 36.76 15.07 8.74
CA GLY A 159 36.79 13.97 9.71
C GLY A 159 35.92 12.79 9.30
N LEU A 160 36.55 11.68 8.91
CA LEU A 160 35.90 10.38 8.72
C LEU A 160 35.12 9.96 9.99
N SER A 161 33.86 9.56 9.81
CA SER A 161 33.20 8.64 10.74
C SER A 161 32.23 7.74 9.97
N SER A 162 32.56 6.45 9.97
CA SER A 162 31.66 5.34 9.66
C SER A 162 30.44 5.35 10.58
N GLY A 163 29.24 5.16 10.04
CA GLY A 163 28.03 4.93 10.82
C GLY A 163 26.80 4.84 9.93
N ALA A 164 26.08 3.72 9.99
CA ALA A 164 24.91 3.41 9.18
C ALA A 164 23.89 4.56 9.17
N THR A 165 23.63 5.12 7.99
CA THR A 165 22.54 6.09 7.77
C THR A 165 21.20 5.35 7.75
N GLY A 166 20.72 4.93 8.92
CA GLY A 166 19.29 4.67 9.08
C GLY A 166 18.58 6.01 8.92
N SER A 167 17.76 6.17 7.88
CA SER A 167 17.02 7.42 7.73
C SER A 167 16.10 7.56 8.95
N ASP A 168 16.05 8.76 9.50
CA ASP A 168 15.18 9.07 10.63
C ASP A 168 13.71 9.21 10.19
N ASP A 169 13.38 8.79 8.97
CA ASP A 169 12.06 8.99 8.38
C ASP A 169 11.07 7.95 8.92
N PRO A 170 9.79 8.33 9.08
CA PRO A 170 8.73 7.37 9.35
C PRO A 170 8.60 6.33 8.22
N ILE A 171 8.50 5.06 8.60
CA ILE A 171 8.17 3.95 7.69
C ILE A 171 6.68 3.68 7.78
N TRP A 172 5.98 3.80 6.66
CA TRP A 172 4.53 3.70 6.63
C TRP A 172 4.02 2.35 6.12
N HIS A 173 3.09 1.77 6.87
CA HIS A 173 2.45 0.50 6.59
C HIS A 173 0.96 0.68 6.31
N PHE A 174 0.51 0.23 5.15
CA PHE A 174 -0.92 0.06 4.91
C PHE A 174 -1.35 -1.33 5.38
N VAL A 175 -2.22 -1.39 6.38
CA VAL A 175 -2.67 -2.64 7.03
C VAL A 175 -4.18 -2.86 6.92
N GLY A 176 -4.92 -1.96 6.28
CA GLY A 176 -6.33 -2.13 5.96
C GLY A 176 -6.56 -2.99 4.72
N GLN A 177 -7.80 -3.35 4.42
CA GLN A 177 -8.12 -4.11 3.22
C GLN A 177 -7.91 -3.26 1.96
N LEU A 178 -6.94 -3.64 1.11
CA LEU A 178 -6.59 -2.84 -0.06
C LEU A 178 -7.61 -3.05 -1.18
N GLN A 179 -8.28 -1.97 -1.58
CA GLN A 179 -9.10 -1.95 -2.80
C GLN A 179 -8.25 -1.58 -4.01
N ARG A 180 -8.50 -2.24 -5.16
CA ARG A 180 -7.70 -2.05 -6.39
C ARG A 180 -7.69 -0.58 -6.85
N ASN A 181 -8.84 0.08 -6.80
CA ASN A 181 -8.99 1.49 -7.16
C ASN A 181 -8.34 2.47 -6.16
N LYS A 182 -7.90 2.00 -4.98
CA LYS A 182 -7.18 2.79 -3.99
C LYS A 182 -5.67 2.55 -4.00
N ALA A 183 -5.19 1.53 -4.71
CA ALA A 183 -3.76 1.17 -4.76
C ALA A 183 -2.85 2.35 -5.14
N ARG A 184 -3.19 3.09 -6.21
CA ARG A 184 -2.40 4.27 -6.63
C ARG A 184 -2.29 5.33 -5.54
N SER A 185 -3.35 5.50 -4.76
CA SER A 185 -3.42 6.49 -3.69
C SER A 185 -2.55 6.07 -2.50
N VAL A 186 -2.68 4.81 -2.07
CA VAL A 186 -1.90 4.21 -0.98
C VAL A 186 -0.40 4.24 -1.29
N LEU A 187 -0.01 3.91 -2.52
CA LEU A 187 1.42 3.81 -2.89
C LEU A 187 2.14 5.17 -2.96
N ARG A 188 1.41 6.30 -2.90
CA ARG A 188 2.04 7.63 -2.77
C ARG A 188 2.75 7.82 -1.44
N TRP A 189 2.36 7.08 -0.40
CA TRP A 189 2.91 7.26 0.94
C TRP A 189 3.35 5.96 1.62
N ALA A 190 2.75 4.82 1.28
CA ALA A 190 3.05 3.55 1.96
C ALA A 190 4.38 2.95 1.47
N ASP A 191 5.24 2.58 2.41
CA ASP A 191 6.45 1.77 2.15
C ASP A 191 6.15 0.27 2.19
N TRP A 192 5.11 -0.10 2.93
CA TRP A 192 4.63 -1.46 3.12
C TRP A 192 3.14 -1.60 2.84
N VAL A 193 2.74 -2.69 2.18
CA VAL A 193 1.35 -3.16 2.14
C VAL A 193 1.30 -4.55 2.75
N GLN A 194 0.64 -4.67 3.90
CA GLN A 194 0.59 -5.94 4.63
C GLN A 194 -0.69 -6.76 4.38
N SER A 195 -1.58 -6.27 3.51
CA SER A 195 -2.93 -6.80 3.29
C SER A 195 -3.14 -7.41 1.90
N VAL A 196 -2.07 -7.86 1.23
CA VAL A 196 -2.20 -8.51 -0.08
C VAL A 196 -2.75 -9.91 0.12
N ASP A 197 -3.96 -10.18 -0.39
CA ASP A 197 -4.66 -11.45 -0.16
C ASP A 197 -5.18 -12.12 -1.44
N ARG A 198 -4.85 -11.56 -2.61
CA ARG A 198 -5.38 -12.05 -3.89
C ARG A 198 -4.53 -11.63 -5.08
N VAL A 199 -4.47 -12.52 -6.07
CA VAL A 199 -3.69 -12.37 -7.32
C VAL A 199 -3.97 -11.05 -8.04
N SER A 200 -5.24 -10.64 -8.10
CA SER A 200 -5.65 -9.45 -8.85
C SER A 200 -5.12 -8.09 -8.32
N LEU A 201 -4.41 -8.08 -7.19
CA LEU A 201 -3.68 -6.91 -6.69
C LEU A 201 -2.24 -6.83 -7.21
N VAL A 202 -1.62 -7.96 -7.55
CA VAL A 202 -0.18 -8.01 -7.86
C VAL A 202 0.19 -7.15 -9.08
N PRO A 203 -0.50 -7.24 -10.24
CA PRO A 203 -0.11 -6.46 -11.42
C PRO A 203 -0.24 -4.95 -11.21
N VAL A 204 -1.27 -4.52 -10.46
CA VAL A 204 -1.47 -3.09 -10.18
C VAL A 204 -0.42 -2.56 -9.21
N LEU A 205 -0.04 -3.34 -8.20
CA LEU A 205 0.98 -2.94 -7.23
C LEU A 205 2.36 -2.89 -7.87
N SER A 206 2.72 -3.90 -8.66
CA SER A 206 4.00 -3.96 -9.38
C SER A 206 4.18 -2.76 -10.31
N ARG A 207 3.21 -2.51 -11.20
CA ARG A 207 3.25 -1.35 -12.10
C ARG A 207 3.43 -0.03 -11.34
N LEU A 208 2.68 0.17 -10.27
CA LEU A 208 2.75 1.41 -9.47
C LEU A 208 4.07 1.54 -8.68
N ALA A 209 4.62 0.43 -8.19
CA ALA A 209 5.92 0.43 -7.51
C ALA A 209 7.06 0.78 -8.49
N MET A 210 6.99 0.25 -9.72
CA MET A 210 7.90 0.62 -10.81
C MET A 210 7.77 2.10 -11.19
N GLU A 211 6.54 2.60 -11.38
CA GLU A 211 6.28 4.03 -11.66
C GLU A 211 6.87 4.95 -10.57
N ARG A 212 6.84 4.52 -9.30
CA ARG A 212 7.40 5.26 -8.17
C ARG A 212 8.93 5.17 -8.08
N GLY A 213 9.56 4.18 -8.72
CA GLY A 213 11.01 3.95 -8.65
C GLY A 213 11.51 3.51 -7.26
N ARG A 214 10.64 3.04 -6.38
CA ARG A 214 10.99 2.56 -5.03
C ARG A 214 10.28 1.25 -4.72
N PRO A 215 11.00 0.16 -4.33
CA PRO A 215 10.39 -1.12 -4.01
C PRO A 215 9.30 -0.99 -2.95
N LEU A 216 8.25 -1.80 -3.09
CA LEU A 216 7.16 -1.92 -2.13
C LEU A 216 7.31 -3.21 -1.35
N SER A 217 7.40 -3.11 -0.02
CA SER A 217 7.45 -4.29 0.85
C SER A 217 6.06 -4.88 1.04
N ILE A 218 5.93 -6.19 0.82
CA ILE A 218 4.64 -6.90 0.84
C ILE A 218 4.62 -7.95 1.94
N CYS A 219 3.54 -7.95 2.73
CA CYS A 219 3.13 -9.16 3.44
C CYS A 219 1.85 -9.72 2.82
N LEU A 220 1.78 -11.05 2.75
CA LEU A 220 0.59 -11.76 2.31
C LEU A 220 -0.35 -11.94 3.50
N GLN A 221 -1.58 -11.45 3.39
CA GLN A 221 -2.55 -11.61 4.46
C GLN A 221 -3.18 -13.01 4.41
N VAL A 222 -3.02 -13.76 5.49
CA VAL A 222 -3.55 -15.11 5.65
C VAL A 222 -4.81 -15.06 6.49
N SER A 223 -5.85 -15.78 6.05
CA SER A 223 -7.04 -16.00 6.87
C SER A 223 -6.75 -17.07 7.93
N LEU A 224 -6.98 -16.74 9.20
CA LEU A 224 -6.90 -17.68 10.33
C LEU A 224 -8.28 -18.13 10.82
N ASP A 225 -9.34 -17.75 10.10
CA ASP A 225 -10.69 -18.18 10.40
C ASP A 225 -10.88 -19.66 10.03
N LEU A 226 -11.62 -20.39 10.86
CA LEU A 226 -11.87 -21.81 10.64
C LEU A 226 -12.63 -22.02 9.32
N PRO A 227 -12.27 -23.06 8.53
CA PRO A 227 -13.06 -23.48 7.38
C PRO A 227 -14.52 -23.71 7.82
N GLY A 228 -15.48 -23.09 7.12
CA GLY A 228 -16.91 -23.19 7.45
C GLY A 228 -17.45 -22.12 8.40
N ALA A 229 -16.62 -21.22 8.96
CA ALA A 229 -17.08 -20.02 9.67
C ALA A 229 -17.54 -18.89 8.72
N SER A 230 -17.44 -19.12 7.41
CA SER A 230 -18.09 -18.34 6.36
C SER A 230 -19.36 -19.08 5.97
N ASP A 231 -20.51 -18.42 6.05
CA ASP A 231 -21.82 -19.00 5.71
C ASP A 231 -21.76 -19.75 4.36
N GLY A 232 -21.66 -21.08 4.45
CA GLY A 232 -22.16 -22.05 3.47
C GLY A 232 -21.77 -21.91 1.99
N LYS A 233 -20.55 -21.48 1.62
CA LYS A 233 -20.08 -21.63 0.22
C LYS A 233 -18.66 -22.19 0.14
N ILE A 234 -18.56 -23.43 -0.32
CA ILE A 234 -17.32 -24.10 -0.71
C ILE A 234 -16.98 -23.63 -2.12
N GLY A 235 -15.78 -23.08 -2.29
CA GLY A 235 -15.22 -22.73 -3.60
C GLY A 235 -14.93 -21.24 -3.77
N ALA A 236 -13.69 -20.94 -4.15
CA ALA A 236 -13.20 -19.63 -4.61
C ALA A 236 -13.29 -18.46 -3.61
N SER A 237 -12.20 -18.28 -2.86
CA SER A 237 -11.96 -17.17 -1.93
C SER A 237 -12.94 -17.09 -0.74
N ILE A 238 -12.41 -16.92 0.46
CA ILE A 238 -13.21 -16.43 1.58
C ILE A 238 -13.53 -14.94 1.31
N ALA A 239 -14.37 -14.69 0.30
CA ALA A 239 -14.97 -13.40 0.04
C ALA A 239 -16.06 -13.05 1.09
N GLY A 240 -16.34 -13.96 2.02
CA GLY A 240 -17.33 -13.81 3.08
C GLY A 240 -16.78 -13.28 4.42
N SER A 241 -15.47 -13.37 4.68
CA SER A 241 -14.92 -12.69 5.86
C SER A 241 -14.71 -11.23 5.49
N ARG A 242 -15.46 -10.32 6.15
CA ARG A 242 -15.21 -8.86 6.08
C ARG A 242 -13.81 -8.44 6.56
N ARG A 243 -12.95 -9.42 6.89
CA ARG A 243 -11.59 -9.24 7.42
C ARG A 243 -10.51 -9.51 6.37
N GLY A 244 -10.84 -10.10 5.22
CA GLY A 244 -9.90 -10.43 4.15
C GLY A 244 -8.92 -11.54 4.52
N GLY A 245 -8.04 -11.88 3.58
CA GLY A 245 -7.02 -12.90 3.73
C GLY A 245 -7.22 -14.11 2.82
N ILE A 246 -6.10 -14.62 2.29
CA ILE A 246 -6.06 -15.82 1.46
C ILE A 246 -6.11 -17.07 2.33
N ASP A 247 -6.69 -18.14 1.78
CA ASP A 247 -6.58 -19.46 2.38
C ASP A 247 -5.11 -19.95 2.31
N PRO A 248 -4.57 -20.56 3.39
CA PRO A 248 -3.20 -21.07 3.40
C PRO A 248 -2.85 -21.99 2.21
N ALA A 249 -3.80 -22.75 1.67
CA ALA A 249 -3.57 -23.63 0.53
C ALA A 249 -3.28 -22.86 -0.78
N GLY A 250 -3.80 -21.63 -0.90
CA GLY A 250 -3.56 -20.77 -2.06
C GLY A 250 -2.35 -19.83 -1.91
N LEU A 251 -1.67 -19.84 -0.76
CA LEU A 251 -0.65 -18.85 -0.44
C LEU A 251 0.58 -18.95 -1.34
N SER A 252 1.05 -20.16 -1.64
CA SER A 252 2.28 -20.38 -2.43
C SER A 252 2.17 -19.74 -3.82
N ALA A 253 1.07 -20.01 -4.53
CA ALA A 253 0.86 -19.45 -5.86
C ALA A 253 0.78 -17.91 -5.86
N LEU A 254 0.27 -17.30 -4.78
CA LEU A 254 0.28 -15.84 -4.65
C LEU A 254 1.69 -15.31 -4.33
N ALA A 255 2.48 -16.06 -3.56
CA ALA A 255 3.85 -15.69 -3.21
C ALA A 255 4.77 -15.69 -4.42
N ASP A 256 4.72 -16.74 -5.25
CA ASP A 256 5.45 -16.84 -6.52
C ASP A 256 5.21 -15.58 -7.38
N LEU A 257 3.95 -15.22 -7.57
CA LEU A 257 3.57 -14.04 -8.34
C LEU A 257 4.08 -12.72 -7.74
N VAL A 258 4.15 -12.60 -6.42
CA VAL A 258 4.68 -11.39 -5.77
C VAL A 258 6.20 -11.31 -5.86
N GLU A 259 6.90 -12.44 -5.78
CA GLU A 259 8.37 -12.46 -5.90
C GLU A 259 8.84 -12.20 -7.34
N GLU A 260 8.13 -12.73 -8.34
CA GLU A 260 8.42 -12.48 -9.75
C GLU A 260 8.07 -11.05 -10.20
N ALA A 261 7.18 -10.37 -9.48
CA ALA A 261 6.67 -9.07 -9.85
C ALA A 261 7.71 -7.95 -9.59
N PRO A 262 8.16 -7.23 -10.64
CA PRO A 262 9.13 -6.15 -10.47
C PRO A 262 8.63 -5.05 -9.54
N GLY A 263 9.54 -4.50 -8.73
CA GLY A 263 9.23 -3.44 -7.77
C GLY A 263 8.50 -3.92 -6.51
N LEU A 264 8.13 -5.20 -6.40
CA LEU A 264 7.62 -5.78 -5.16
C LEU A 264 8.73 -6.54 -4.42
N ALA A 265 8.67 -6.53 -3.09
CA ALA A 265 9.54 -7.32 -2.25
C ALA A 265 8.68 -8.15 -1.30
N LEU A 266 8.60 -9.46 -1.52
CA LEU A 266 7.92 -10.38 -0.60
C LEU A 266 8.69 -10.42 0.72
N ARG A 267 8.05 -9.98 1.80
CA ARG A 267 8.66 -9.93 3.13
C ARG A 267 8.15 -10.99 4.08
N GLY A 268 6.95 -11.53 3.86
CA GLY A 268 6.40 -12.59 4.70
C GLY A 268 4.88 -12.59 4.76
N VAL A 269 4.34 -12.98 5.92
CA VAL A 269 2.90 -13.15 6.15
C VAL A 269 2.36 -12.17 7.18
N MET A 270 1.07 -11.88 7.08
CA MET A 270 0.32 -11.09 8.04
C MET A 270 -0.98 -11.82 8.38
N ALA A 271 -1.37 -11.81 9.65
CA ALA A 271 -2.73 -12.18 10.01
C ALA A 271 -3.23 -11.41 11.23
N VAL A 272 -4.55 -11.45 11.41
CA VAL A 272 -5.26 -10.96 12.59
C VAL A 272 -5.86 -12.16 13.30
N ALA A 273 -5.82 -12.18 14.62
CA ALA A 273 -6.45 -13.25 15.40
C ALA A 273 -7.94 -13.42 15.01
N PRO A 274 -8.46 -14.65 15.04
CA PRO A 274 -9.86 -14.91 14.74
C PRO A 274 -10.76 -14.23 15.79
N ARG A 275 -11.97 -13.79 15.40
CA ARG A 275 -12.93 -13.14 16.33
C ARG A 275 -13.44 -14.11 17.40
N ARG A 276 -13.49 -15.39 17.03
CA ARG A 276 -13.91 -16.50 17.88
C ARG A 276 -12.77 -17.49 17.93
N GLY A 277 -12.42 -17.94 19.12
CA GLY A 277 -11.29 -18.84 19.35
C GLY A 277 -10.13 -18.14 20.04
N GLN A 278 -9.14 -18.94 20.42
CA GLN A 278 -7.98 -18.48 21.16
C GLN A 278 -6.91 -17.93 20.18
N PRO A 279 -6.27 -16.78 20.46
CA PRO A 279 -5.24 -16.21 19.59
C PRO A 279 -4.04 -17.15 19.41
N ARG A 280 -3.51 -17.72 20.50
CA ARG A 280 -2.28 -18.53 20.46
C ARG A 280 -2.31 -19.71 19.48
N PRO A 281 -3.32 -20.62 19.48
CA PRO A 281 -3.38 -21.68 18.46
C PRO A 281 -3.56 -21.18 17.03
N ALA A 282 -4.09 -19.97 16.83
CA ALA A 282 -4.21 -19.37 15.51
C ALA A 282 -2.85 -18.81 15.04
N PHE A 283 -2.08 -18.18 15.93
CA PHE A 283 -0.73 -17.72 15.62
C PHE A 283 0.26 -18.87 15.44
N ALA A 284 0.10 -19.99 16.14
CA ALA A 284 0.86 -21.22 15.88
C ALA A 284 0.68 -21.69 14.42
N ARG A 285 -0.57 -21.69 13.93
CA ARG A 285 -0.88 -21.99 12.52
C ARG A 285 -0.26 -20.99 11.56
N LEU A 286 -0.26 -19.70 11.91
CA LEU A 286 0.42 -18.67 11.10
C LEU A 286 1.93 -18.92 11.00
N ARG A 287 2.58 -19.31 12.11
CA ARG A 287 4.01 -19.67 12.11
C ARG A 287 4.28 -20.83 11.16
N GLU A 288 3.49 -21.90 11.23
CA GLU A 288 3.64 -23.04 10.31
C GLU A 288 3.49 -22.63 8.84
N VAL A 289 2.56 -21.71 8.54
CA VAL A 289 2.39 -21.13 7.21
C VAL A 289 3.63 -20.33 6.80
N ALA A 290 4.18 -19.51 7.69
CA ALA A 290 5.39 -18.73 7.44
C ALA A 290 6.62 -19.61 7.19
N GLU A 291 6.82 -20.66 8.00
CA GLU A 291 7.94 -21.59 7.83
C GLU A 291 7.85 -22.34 6.51
N ARG A 292 6.65 -22.79 6.11
CA ARG A 292 6.45 -23.40 4.78
C ARG A 292 6.74 -22.41 3.64
N LEU A 293 6.26 -21.17 3.77
CA LEU A 293 6.51 -20.12 2.77
C LEU A 293 8.03 -19.86 2.61
N LYS A 294 8.76 -19.81 3.72
CA LYS A 294 10.19 -19.52 3.75
C LYS A 294 11.04 -20.58 3.02
N VAL A 295 10.55 -21.82 2.88
CA VAL A 295 11.24 -22.86 2.09
C VAL A 295 11.36 -22.46 0.61
N GLY A 296 10.29 -21.93 0.03
CA GLY A 296 10.27 -21.43 -1.36
C GLY A 296 10.78 -20.00 -1.50
N HIS A 297 10.60 -19.19 -0.46
CA HIS A 297 10.91 -17.75 -0.47
C HIS A 297 11.75 -17.37 0.76
N PRO A 298 13.08 -17.61 0.77
CA PRO A 298 13.92 -17.46 1.97
C PRO A 298 13.95 -16.05 2.59
N GLN A 299 13.64 -15.02 1.79
CA GLN A 299 13.57 -13.62 2.23
C GLN A 299 12.26 -13.29 2.97
N ALA A 300 11.24 -14.15 2.87
CA ALA A 300 9.90 -13.97 3.42
C ALA A 300 9.84 -14.28 4.93
N THR A 301 10.67 -13.60 5.73
CA THR A 301 10.90 -13.88 7.16
C THR A 301 9.96 -13.16 8.13
N VAL A 302 9.18 -12.19 7.65
CA VAL A 302 8.26 -11.39 8.48
C VAL A 302 7.02 -12.19 8.83
N ILE A 303 6.76 -12.29 10.12
CA ILE A 303 5.46 -12.68 10.68
C ILE A 303 4.85 -11.43 11.34
N SER A 304 3.89 -10.81 10.68
CA SER A 304 3.14 -9.66 11.20
C SER A 304 1.86 -10.13 11.88
N ALA A 305 1.84 -10.12 13.21
CA ALA A 305 0.74 -10.61 14.03
C ALA A 305 0.77 -9.94 15.41
N GLY A 306 -0.31 -10.05 16.19
CA GLY A 306 -0.38 -9.45 17.52
C GLY A 306 -0.79 -7.98 17.51
N MET A 307 -1.73 -7.66 18.39
CA MET A 307 -2.33 -6.37 18.68
C MET A 307 -2.33 -6.17 20.20
N SER A 308 -2.88 -5.05 20.68
CA SER A 308 -2.85 -4.66 22.10
C SER A 308 -3.27 -5.76 23.09
N GLY A 309 -4.21 -6.64 22.70
CA GLY A 309 -4.81 -7.65 23.57
C GLY A 309 -4.27 -9.07 23.40
N ASP A 310 -3.41 -9.32 22.42
CA ASP A 310 -2.91 -10.66 22.08
C ASP A 310 -1.44 -10.65 21.65
N LEU A 311 -0.68 -9.59 22.01
CA LEU A 311 0.73 -9.46 21.65
C LEU A 311 1.59 -10.54 22.31
N GLU A 312 1.29 -10.91 23.55
CA GLU A 312 2.07 -11.93 24.28
C GLU A 312 1.97 -13.28 23.58
N ASP A 313 0.76 -13.68 23.17
CA ASP A 313 0.51 -14.88 22.38
C ASP A 313 1.22 -14.82 21.03
N ALA A 314 1.16 -13.67 20.33
CA ALA A 314 1.81 -13.50 19.04
C ALA A 314 3.33 -13.63 19.15
N VAL A 315 3.96 -13.02 20.17
CA VAL A 315 5.40 -13.12 20.41
C VAL A 315 5.81 -14.54 20.74
N ALA A 316 5.03 -15.24 21.58
CA ALA A 316 5.27 -16.65 21.90
C ALA A 316 5.23 -17.55 20.66
N GLU A 317 4.40 -17.22 19.66
CA GLU A 317 4.29 -17.98 18.42
C GLU A 317 5.14 -17.42 17.26
N GLY A 318 6.14 -16.58 17.55
CA GLY A 318 7.16 -16.20 16.57
C GLY A 318 6.88 -14.91 15.79
N ALA A 319 5.90 -14.10 16.19
CA ALA A 319 5.67 -12.80 15.56
C ALA A 319 6.96 -11.93 15.58
N THR A 320 7.20 -11.22 14.49
CA THR A 320 8.34 -10.30 14.31
C THR A 320 7.89 -8.85 14.22
N HIS A 321 6.64 -8.62 13.82
CA HIS A 321 6.06 -7.29 13.69
C HIS A 321 4.74 -7.25 14.45
N LEU A 322 4.66 -6.40 15.48
CA LEU A 322 3.50 -6.23 16.35
C LEU A 322 2.76 -4.94 15.99
N ARG A 323 1.44 -5.01 15.85
CA ARG A 323 0.61 -3.86 15.40
C ARG A 323 -0.23 -3.31 16.54
N ILE A 324 0.30 -2.33 17.26
CA ILE A 324 -0.29 -1.84 18.50
C ILE A 324 -0.99 -0.49 18.28
N GLY A 325 -2.24 -0.37 18.71
CA GLY A 325 -3.04 0.86 18.59
C GLY A 325 -3.47 1.39 19.94
N THR A 326 -4.62 0.93 20.45
CA THR A 326 -5.25 1.38 21.71
C THR A 326 -4.30 1.42 22.92
N ALA A 327 -3.38 0.45 23.06
CA ALA A 327 -2.44 0.47 24.18
C ALA A 327 -1.49 1.68 24.11
N LEU A 328 -1.08 2.09 22.90
CA LEU A 328 -0.20 3.24 22.68
C LEU A 328 -0.93 4.59 22.77
N PHE A 329 -2.09 4.72 22.10
CA PHE A 329 -2.73 6.02 21.92
C PHE A 329 -3.90 6.30 22.87
N GLY A 330 -4.38 5.28 23.61
CA GLY A 330 -5.54 5.36 24.48
C GLY A 330 -6.86 5.04 23.79
N GLU A 331 -7.95 5.49 24.40
CA GLU A 331 -9.29 5.40 23.81
C GLU A 331 -9.40 6.35 22.61
N ARG A 332 -10.24 5.97 21.64
CA ARG A 332 -10.38 6.73 20.41
C ARG A 332 -11.17 8.00 20.67
N PRO A 333 -10.68 9.18 20.26
CA PRO A 333 -11.50 10.39 20.30
C PRO A 333 -12.77 10.18 19.48
N GLY A 334 -13.94 10.33 20.09
CA GLY A 334 -15.22 10.38 19.37
C GLY A 334 -15.81 9.05 18.88
N VAL A 335 -15.42 7.91 19.46
CA VAL A 335 -16.20 6.67 19.34
C VAL A 335 -16.72 6.34 20.74
N PRO A 336 -18.04 6.48 21.01
CA PRO A 336 -18.61 6.11 22.30
C PRO A 336 -18.42 4.62 22.62
#